data_AF-A0AB37ULC9-F1
#
_entry.id   AF-A0AB37ULC9-F1
#
_cell.length_a   1.000
_cell.length_b   1.000
_cell.length_c   1.000
_cell.angle_alpha   90.00
_cell.angle_beta   90.00
_cell.angle_gamma   90.00
#
_symmetry.space_group_name_H-M   'P 1'
#
loop_
_entity.id
_entity.type
_entity.pdbx_description
1 polymer ?
#
loop_
_entity_poly.entity_id
_entity_poly.type
_entity_poly.pdbx_seq_one_letter_code
_entity_poly.pdbx_strand_id
1 'polypeptide(L)'
;MQKALAVQLSQIQQQISQKLHLSTPLKLEIDRLRIQEQQQLKIGNLPAYRIIGTYDRTLQISQRRITQENNPFEVYLQLQKEGKTWRLAIPQTTDEDKIQSWRTYLIDGW
;
A
#
# COMPACT_ATOMS: atom_id res chain seq x y z
N MET A 1 -1.89 5.30 9.01
CA MET A 1 -1.65 3.99 8.35
C MET A 1 -2.60 3.73 7.18
N GLN A 2 -3.92 3.83 7.33
CA GLN A 2 -4.89 3.53 6.26
C GLN A 2 -4.64 4.28 4.92
N LYS A 3 -4.15 5.53 4.96
CA LYS A 3 -3.83 6.30 3.74
C LYS A 3 -2.66 5.75 2.92
N ALA A 4 -1.66 5.11 3.54
CA ALA A 4 -0.52 4.56 2.81
C ALA A 4 -0.93 3.39 1.91
N LEU A 5 -1.76 2.51 2.45
CA LEU A 5 -2.44 1.46 1.69
C LEU A 5 -3.35 2.06 0.63
N ALA A 6 -4.13 3.10 0.96
CA ALA A 6 -4.98 3.77 -0.02
C ALA A 6 -4.17 4.31 -1.22
N VAL A 7 -3.00 4.93 -1.00
CA VAL A 7 -2.12 5.40 -2.09
C VAL A 7 -1.61 4.24 -2.95
N GLN A 8 -1.10 3.17 -2.34
CA GLN A 8 -0.63 1.99 -3.08
C GLN A 8 -1.78 1.34 -3.88
N LEU A 9 -2.98 1.33 -3.33
CA LEU A 9 -4.17 0.76 -3.95
C LEU A 9 -4.74 1.63 -5.06
N SER A 10 -4.68 2.96 -4.95
CA SER A 10 -5.02 3.88 -6.05
C SER A 10 -4.06 3.69 -7.23
N GLN A 11 -2.77 3.46 -6.98
CA GLN A 11 -1.80 3.15 -8.04
C GLN A 11 -2.14 1.82 -8.73
N ILE A 12 -2.47 0.78 -7.96
CA ILE A 12 -2.93 -0.51 -8.50
C ILE A 12 -4.23 -0.31 -9.31
N GLN A 13 -5.17 0.50 -8.84
CA GLN A 13 -6.43 0.79 -9.52
C GLN A 13 -6.21 1.50 -10.87
N GLN A 14 -5.27 2.46 -10.94
CA GLN A 14 -4.88 3.09 -12.20
C GLN A 14 -4.24 2.10 -13.17
N GLN A 15 -3.31 1.26 -12.69
CA GLN A 15 -2.65 0.26 -13.54
C GLN A 15 -3.64 -0.78 -14.09
N ILE A 16 -4.59 -1.24 -13.27
CA ILE A 16 -5.64 -2.17 -13.69
C ILE A 16 -6.56 -1.51 -14.73
N SER A 17 -6.97 -0.26 -14.50
CA SER A 17 -7.86 0.46 -15.41
C SER A 17 -7.20 0.70 -16.78
N GLN A 18 -5.91 1.02 -16.80
CA GLN A 18 -5.13 1.17 -18.02
C GLN A 18 -4.99 -0.16 -18.78
N LYS A 19 -4.69 -1.27 -18.09
CA LYS A 19 -4.51 -2.58 -18.74
C LYS A 19 -5.80 -3.18 -19.29
N LEU A 20 -6.94 -2.89 -18.67
CA LEU A 20 -8.23 -3.47 -19.07
C LEU A 20 -9.05 -2.58 -20.02
N HIS A 21 -8.53 -1.39 -20.41
CA HIS A 21 -9.21 -0.43 -21.31
C HIS A 21 -10.67 -0.17 -20.87
N LEU A 22 -10.92 -0.14 -19.56
CA LEU A 22 -12.29 -0.07 -19.03
C LEU A 22 -12.88 1.32 -19.28
N SER A 23 -14.01 1.37 -19.98
CA SER A 23 -14.79 2.59 -20.22
C SER A 23 -15.66 3.00 -19.03
N THR A 24 -15.67 2.20 -17.96
CA THR A 24 -16.63 2.29 -16.85
C THR A 24 -15.92 2.56 -15.52
N PRO A 25 -16.48 3.39 -14.63
CA PRO A 25 -15.85 3.70 -13.35
C PRO A 25 -15.67 2.42 -12.51
N LEU A 26 -14.43 2.12 -12.16
CA LEU A 26 -14.05 1.08 -11.21
C LEU A 26 -14.04 1.69 -9.82
N LYS A 27 -14.91 1.24 -8.90
CA LYS A 27 -14.81 1.62 -7.48
C LYS A 27 -14.09 0.52 -6.71
N LEU A 28 -13.08 0.91 -5.95
CA LEU A 28 -12.31 0.04 -5.06
C LEU A 28 -12.55 0.47 -3.61
N GLU A 29 -13.10 -0.42 -2.80
CA GLU A 29 -13.29 -0.22 -1.36
C GLU A 29 -12.39 -1.19 -0.58
N ILE A 30 -11.85 -0.69 0.52
CA ILE A 30 -10.94 -1.41 1.41
C ILE A 30 -11.52 -1.36 2.81
N ASP A 31 -11.86 -2.53 3.33
CA ASP A 31 -12.55 -2.69 4.59
C ASP A 31 -11.78 -3.65 5.51
N ARG A 32 -12.12 -3.64 6.80
CA ARG A 32 -11.63 -4.60 7.82
C ARG A 32 -10.12 -4.84 7.77
N LEU A 33 -9.33 -3.77 7.83
CA LEU A 33 -7.88 -3.85 7.92
C LEU A 33 -7.44 -4.46 9.26
N ARG A 34 -6.64 -5.53 9.21
CA ARG A 34 -6.10 -6.25 10.37
C ARG A 34 -4.59 -6.27 10.28
N ILE A 35 -3.90 -5.76 11.29
CA ILE A 35 -2.44 -5.86 11.40
C ILE A 35 -2.11 -7.19 12.08
N GLN A 36 -1.24 -7.97 11.47
CA GLN A 36 -0.79 -9.27 12.00
C GLN A 36 0.61 -9.14 12.60
N GLU A 37 1.51 -8.44 11.92
CA GLU A 37 2.88 -8.26 12.37
C GLU A 37 3.31 -6.80 12.14
N GLN A 38 4.06 -6.27 13.11
CA GLN A 38 4.73 -4.99 12.98
C GLN A 38 6.16 -5.13 13.47
N GLN A 39 7.12 -4.95 12.58
CA GLN A 39 8.53 -5.02 12.87
C GLN A 39 9.17 -3.64 12.70
N GLN A 40 9.91 -3.19 13.70
CA GLN A 40 10.72 -1.97 13.58
C GLN A 40 12.00 -2.28 12.82
N LEU A 41 12.37 -1.38 11.91
CA LEU A 41 13.62 -1.41 11.16
C LEU A 41 14.13 0.01 10.91
N LYS A 42 15.19 0.12 10.12
CA LYS A 42 15.68 1.40 9.61
C LYS A 42 15.72 1.37 8.09
N ILE A 43 15.31 2.46 7.48
CA ILE A 43 15.50 2.72 6.05
C ILE A 43 16.45 3.92 5.97
N GLY A 44 17.69 3.68 5.52
CA GLY A 44 18.80 4.60 5.75
C GLY A 44 19.04 4.79 7.25
N ASN A 45 19.08 6.03 7.72
CA ASN A 45 19.23 6.35 9.15
C ASN A 45 17.92 6.70 9.86
N LEU A 46 16.78 6.56 9.19
CA LEU A 46 15.48 6.92 9.75
C LEU A 46 14.73 5.69 10.27
N PRO A 47 14.01 5.82 11.40
CA PRO A 47 13.13 4.77 11.89
C PRO A 47 12.06 4.42 10.84
N ALA A 48 11.81 3.13 10.68
CA ALA A 48 10.78 2.62 9.80
C ALA A 48 10.09 1.40 10.43
N TYR A 49 8.92 1.06 9.91
CA TYR A 49 8.15 -0.09 10.31
C TYR A 49 7.76 -0.90 9.08
N ARG A 50 7.95 -2.21 9.15
CA ARG A 50 7.39 -3.19 8.25
C ARG A 50 6.11 -3.68 8.88
N ILE A 51 5.00 -3.59 8.15
CA ILE A 51 3.67 -3.96 8.64
C ILE A 51 3.11 -5.00 7.69
N ILE A 52 2.80 -6.17 8.23
CA ILE A 52 2.08 -7.23 7.53
C ILE A 52 0.69 -7.33 8.10
N GLY A 53 -0.29 -7.57 7.24
CA GLY A 53 -1.64 -7.82 7.67
C GLY A 53 -2.54 -8.30 6.56
N THR A 54 -3.84 -8.21 6.82
CA THR A 54 -4.86 -8.49 5.83
C THR A 54 -5.89 -7.38 5.73
N TYR A 55 -6.56 -7.32 4.59
CA TYR A 55 -7.68 -6.42 4.34
C TYR A 55 -8.73 -7.11 3.48
N ASP A 56 -9.96 -6.60 3.52
CA ASP A 56 -11.01 -7.05 2.64
C ASP A 56 -11.18 -6.03 1.52
N ARG A 57 -11.36 -6.53 0.31
CA ARG A 57 -11.43 -5.73 -0.90
C ARG A 57 -12.80 -5.91 -1.53
N THR A 58 -13.49 -4.81 -1.80
CA THR A 58 -14.63 -4.82 -2.71
C THR A 58 -14.26 -4.13 -4.01
N LEU A 59 -14.45 -4.83 -5.13
CA LEU A 59 -14.40 -4.26 -6.46
C LEU A 59 -15.83 -4.09 -6.99
N GLN A 60 -16.20 -2.87 -7.36
CA GLN A 60 -17.48 -2.60 -7.99
C GLN A 60 -17.27 -2.11 -9.43
N ILE A 61 -17.87 -2.85 -10.38
CA ILE A 61 -17.87 -2.54 -11.81
C ILE A 61 -19.33 -2.48 -12.27
N SER A 62 -19.81 -1.28 -12.58
CA SER A 62 -21.23 -1.03 -12.86
C SER A 62 -22.12 -1.53 -11.71
N GLN A 63 -22.94 -2.57 -11.96
CA GLN A 63 -23.81 -3.18 -10.96
C GLN A 63 -23.20 -4.43 -10.30
N ARG A 64 -22.04 -4.92 -10.78
CA ARG A 64 -21.40 -6.11 -10.22
C ARG A 64 -20.49 -5.73 -9.06
N ARG A 65 -20.65 -6.44 -7.95
CA ARG A 65 -19.81 -6.33 -6.74
C ARG A 65 -19.06 -7.65 -6.54
N ILE A 66 -17.75 -7.58 -6.42
CA ILE A 66 -16.87 -8.72 -6.14
C ILE A 66 -16.13 -8.40 -4.86
N THR A 67 -16.39 -9.18 -3.81
CA THR A 67 -15.72 -9.04 -2.51
C THR A 67 -14.73 -10.18 -2.32
N GLN A 68 -13.51 -9.83 -1.91
CA GLN A 68 -12.46 -10.78 -1.51
C GLN A 68 -12.07 -10.47 -0.07
N GLU A 69 -12.06 -11.49 0.78
CA GLU A 69 -11.70 -11.35 2.18
C GLU A 69 -10.25 -11.81 2.44
N ASN A 70 -9.63 -11.26 3.48
CA ASN A 70 -8.31 -11.61 4.00
C ASN A 70 -7.18 -11.49 2.96
N ASN A 71 -7.26 -10.50 2.08
CA ASN A 71 -6.17 -10.21 1.13
C ASN A 71 -4.93 -9.78 1.91
N PRO A 72 -3.77 -10.44 1.71
CA PRO A 72 -2.56 -10.09 2.42
C PRO A 72 -1.99 -8.75 1.93
N PHE A 73 -1.33 -8.03 2.83
CA PHE A 73 -0.53 -6.87 2.49
C PHE A 73 0.77 -6.85 3.28
N GLU A 74 1.78 -6.24 2.68
CA GLU A 74 3.03 -5.88 3.33
C GLU A 74 3.39 -4.44 2.92
N VAL A 75 3.58 -3.56 3.90
CA VAL A 75 3.94 -2.16 3.67
C VAL A 75 5.09 -1.73 4.57
N TYR A 76 5.93 -0.84 4.05
CA TYR A 76 7.01 -0.22 4.79
C TYR A 76 6.71 1.26 4.98
N LEU A 77 6.69 1.71 6.24
CA LEU A 77 6.43 3.10 6.61
C LEU A 77 7.67 3.69 7.27
N GLN A 78 8.21 4.76 6.69
CA GLN A 78 9.37 5.46 7.21
C GLN A 78 8.93 6.78 7.87
N LEU A 79 9.40 7.04 9.09
CA LEU A 79 9.25 8.33 9.75
C LEU A 79 10.20 9.35 9.12
N GLN A 80 9.75 10.59 8.93
CA GLN A 80 10.66 11.68 8.58
C GLN A 80 11.44 12.17 9.81
N LYS A 81 12.48 12.99 9.57
CA LYS A 81 13.40 13.50 10.62
C LYS A 81 12.66 14.22 11.75
N GLU A 82 11.60 14.96 11.44
CA GLU A 82 10.80 15.66 12.44
C GLU A 82 9.83 14.74 13.20
N GLY A 83 9.67 13.48 12.79
CA GLY A 83 8.79 12.48 13.42
C GLY A 83 7.29 12.71 13.24
N LYS A 84 6.89 13.74 12.48
CA LYS A 84 5.50 14.19 12.33
C LYS A 84 4.79 13.62 11.09
N THR A 85 5.57 13.19 10.12
CA THR A 85 5.10 12.77 8.80
C THR A 85 5.67 11.42 8.45
N TRP A 86 4.89 10.68 7.68
CA TRP A 86 5.21 9.33 7.28
C TRP A 86 5.41 9.28 5.77
N ARG A 87 6.33 8.42 5.34
CA ARG A 87 6.53 8.10 3.93
C ARG A 87 6.24 6.63 3.72
N LEU A 88 5.50 6.31 2.66
CA LEU A 88 5.44 4.95 2.14
C LEU A 88 6.77 4.65 1.48
N ALA A 89 7.45 3.61 1.91
CA ALA A 89 8.67 3.12 1.30
C ALA A 89 8.37 1.86 0.49
N ILE A 90 8.77 1.87 -0.78
CA ILE A 90 8.64 0.73 -1.68
C ILE A 90 10.05 0.19 -1.92
N PRO A 91 10.33 -1.08 -1.56
CA PRO A 91 11.62 -1.68 -1.86
C PRO A 91 11.80 -1.78 -3.38
N GLN A 92 13.00 -1.50 -3.85
CA GLN A 92 13.42 -1.77 -5.22
C GLN A 92 14.39 -2.93 -5.15
N THR A 93 13.94 -4.11 -5.58
CA THR A 93 14.72 -5.34 -5.56
C THR A 93 15.43 -5.57 -6.89
N THR A 94 16.57 -6.24 -6.84
CA THR A 94 17.20 -6.87 -8.01
C THR A 94 16.61 -8.24 -8.27
N ASP A 95 17.00 -8.90 -9.36
CA ASP A 95 16.57 -10.27 -9.72
C ASP A 95 16.84 -11.32 -8.62
N GLU A 96 17.76 -11.05 -7.69
CA GLU A 96 18.04 -11.91 -6.51
C GLU A 96 17.17 -11.58 -5.27
N ASP A 97 16.04 -10.88 -5.40
CA ASP A 97 15.16 -10.44 -4.29
C ASP A 97 15.82 -9.59 -3.19
N LYS A 98 17.08 -9.18 -3.38
CA LYS A 98 17.77 -8.25 -2.48
C LYS A 98 17.28 -6.83 -2.70
N ILE A 99 16.92 -6.16 -1.62
CA ILE A 99 16.54 -4.74 -1.64
C ILE A 99 17.78 -3.90 -1.94
N GLN A 100 17.85 -3.32 -3.13
CA GLN A 100 18.96 -2.47 -3.58
C GLN A 100 18.74 -1.01 -3.20
N SER A 101 17.49 -0.53 -3.26
CA SER A 101 17.15 0.85 -2.90
C SER A 101 15.70 0.97 -2.45
N TRP A 102 15.33 2.15 -1.92
CA TRP A 102 13.98 2.44 -1.47
C TRP A 102 13.44 3.64 -2.23
N ARG A 103 12.27 3.47 -2.85
CA ARG A 103 11.51 4.59 -3.39
C ARG A 103 10.52 5.05 -2.33
N THR A 104 10.52 6.34 -2.00
CA THR A 104 9.66 6.84 -0.92
C THR A 104 8.66 7.89 -1.41
N TYR A 105 7.42 7.78 -0.95
CA TYR A 105 6.32 8.69 -1.27
C TYR A 105 5.81 9.33 0.01
N LEU A 106 5.64 10.66 0.00
CA LEU A 106 5.07 11.37 1.15
C LEU A 106 3.60 10.98 1.31
N ILE A 107 3.17 10.73 2.54
CA ILE A 107 1.77 10.53 2.87
C ILE A 107 1.29 11.82 3.54
N ASP A 108 0.60 12.67 2.77
CA ASP A 108 0.05 13.93 3.28
C ASP A 108 -1.37 13.78 3.86
N GLY A 109 -1.65 14.59 4.87
CA GLY A 109 -2.92 14.68 5.57
C GLY A 109 -2.97 13.81 6.82
N TRP A 110 -2.84 14.46 7.98
CA TRP A 110 -3.24 13.95 9.29
C TRP A 110 -4.50 14.66 9.72
#